data_AF-H8ZCK3-F1
#
_entry.id   AF-H8ZCK3-F1
#
_cell.length_a   1.000
_cell.length_b   1.000
_cell.length_c   1.000
_cell.angle_alpha   90.00
_cell.angle_beta   90.00
_cell.angle_gamma   90.00
#
_symmetry.space_group_name_H-M   'P 1'
#
loop_
_entity.id
_entity.type
_entity.pdbx_description
1 polymer ?
#
loop_
_entity_poly.entity_id
_entity_poly.type
_entity_poly.pdbx_seq_one_letter_code
_entity_poly.pdbx_strand_id
1 'polypeptide(L)'
;MDIEDVSNIKNIQLGDEQDVFINPEGPLNLMHGYVNARNGYMYNKRFYSSEIETDYSMRKNKEASSSPEGWVFERTPVKDKVYKDLCKKTPAGKYLIRYHAQLIKMFPSVDGSLSIEAGRPNALTNFLRAEHVKKDAKYILAALLLLSEGVDIEIDVDKMGEKKSLVIKSKKCKGRVFVNVDMHSAWIDPVTQKKK
;
A
#
# COMPACT_ATOMS: atom_id res chain seq x y z
N MET A 1 -9.90 -7.48 13.84
CA MET A 1 -9.39 -8.85 13.80
C MET A 1 -8.77 -9.10 15.14
N ASP A 2 -9.38 -9.98 15.92
CA ASP A 2 -8.87 -10.34 17.23
C ASP A 2 -7.80 -11.44 17.11
N ILE A 3 -7.07 -11.70 18.18
CA ILE A 3 -6.05 -12.75 18.22
C ILE A 3 -6.64 -14.15 17.97
N GLU A 4 -7.90 -14.37 18.37
CA GLU A 4 -8.64 -15.61 18.12
C GLU A 4 -8.85 -15.83 16.62
N ASP A 5 -9.27 -14.79 15.88
CA ASP A 5 -9.42 -14.85 14.42
C ASP A 5 -8.10 -15.24 13.75
N VAL A 6 -6.99 -14.62 14.18
CA VAL A 6 -5.66 -14.87 13.61
C VAL A 6 -5.21 -16.31 13.87
N SER A 7 -5.45 -16.82 15.08
CA SER A 7 -5.15 -18.20 15.45
C SER A 7 -5.98 -19.19 14.64
N ASN A 8 -7.25 -18.88 14.40
CA ASN A 8 -8.13 -19.72 13.57
C ASN A 8 -7.64 -19.77 12.12
N ILE A 9 -7.28 -18.63 11.53
CA ILE A 9 -6.82 -18.58 10.13
C ILE A 9 -5.50 -19.33 9.94
N LYS A 10 -4.60 -19.30 10.93
CA LYS A 10 -3.34 -20.07 10.88
C LYS A 10 -3.56 -21.57 10.67
N ASN A 11 -4.67 -22.11 11.18
CA ASN A 11 -4.98 -23.54 11.10
C ASN A 11 -5.90 -23.89 9.93
N ILE A 12 -6.25 -22.93 9.07
CA ILE A 12 -7.08 -23.20 7.89
C ILE A 12 -6.27 -24.02 6.89
N GLN A 13 -6.80 -25.19 6.57
CA GLN A 13 -6.35 -25.99 5.44
C GLN A 13 -7.02 -25.52 4.16
N LEU A 14 -6.22 -25.43 3.10
CA LEU A 14 -6.56 -24.95 1.77
C LEU A 14 -6.26 -26.06 0.76
N GLY A 15 -6.81 -25.90 -0.45
CA GLY A 15 -6.68 -26.91 -1.52
C GLY A 15 -7.80 -27.95 -1.47
N ASP A 16 -8.03 -28.62 -2.59
CA ASP A 16 -9.09 -29.62 -2.73
C ASP A 16 -8.86 -30.82 -1.79
N GLU A 17 -7.59 -31.13 -1.49
CA GLU A 17 -7.17 -32.19 -0.57
C GLU A 17 -6.90 -31.69 0.85
N GLN A 18 -7.13 -30.40 1.14
CA GLN A 18 -6.84 -29.77 2.44
C GLN A 18 -5.37 -29.92 2.88
N ASP A 19 -4.45 -29.96 1.92
CA ASP A 19 -3.03 -30.21 2.11
C ASP A 19 -2.17 -28.94 2.14
N VAL A 20 -2.73 -27.79 1.76
CA VAL A 20 -2.03 -26.50 1.73
C VAL A 20 -2.35 -25.68 2.97
N PHE A 21 -1.35 -25.07 3.59
CA PHE A 21 -1.54 -24.17 4.72
C PHE A 21 -0.70 -22.91 4.57
N ILE A 22 -1.10 -21.82 5.23
CA ILE A 22 -0.30 -20.59 5.27
C ILE A 22 0.95 -20.87 6.10
N ASN A 23 2.13 -20.63 5.53
CA ASN A 23 3.39 -20.85 6.22
C ASN A 23 3.47 -20.00 7.51
N PRO A 24 3.48 -20.61 8.70
CA PRO A 24 3.50 -19.86 9.95
C PRO A 24 4.86 -19.20 10.21
N GLU A 25 5.93 -19.66 9.57
CA GLU A 25 7.26 -19.04 9.66
C GLU A 25 7.51 -18.08 8.49
N GLY A 26 6.53 -17.90 7.61
CA GLY A 26 6.60 -17.01 6.46
C GLY A 26 6.53 -15.53 6.86
N PRO A 27 7.03 -14.62 6.00
CA PRO A 27 6.98 -13.18 6.24
C PRO A 27 5.54 -12.64 6.37
N LEU A 28 4.54 -13.33 5.82
CA LEU A 28 3.12 -12.97 5.93
C LEU A 28 2.33 -13.80 6.94
N ASN A 29 2.99 -14.44 7.91
CA ASN A 29 2.31 -15.01 9.06
C ASN A 29 1.37 -13.95 9.67
N LEU A 30 0.08 -14.28 9.76
CA LEU A 30 -0.94 -13.36 10.26
C LEU A 30 -0.68 -12.96 11.73
N MET A 31 0.00 -13.80 12.52
CA MET A 31 0.46 -13.42 13.86
C MET A 31 1.50 -12.31 13.79
N HIS A 32 2.46 -12.38 12.85
CA HIS A 32 3.38 -11.27 12.61
C HIS A 32 2.63 -10.02 12.16
N GLY A 33 1.66 -10.15 11.25
CA GLY A 33 0.78 -9.05 10.84
C GLY A 33 0.06 -8.39 12.02
N TYR A 34 -0.53 -9.19 12.91
CA TYR A 34 -1.21 -8.74 14.13
C TYR A 34 -0.27 -8.02 15.09
N VAL A 35 0.88 -8.64 15.41
CA VAL A 35 1.89 -8.05 16.30
C VAL A 35 2.45 -6.76 15.71
N ASN A 36 2.73 -6.74 14.40
CA ASN A 36 3.23 -5.56 13.69
C ASN A 36 2.22 -4.41 13.72
N ALA A 37 0.94 -4.72 13.52
CA ALA A 37 -0.14 -3.73 13.61
C ALA A 37 -0.28 -3.20 15.04
N ARG A 38 -0.29 -4.06 16.05
CA ARG A 38 -0.45 -3.69 17.46
C ARG A 38 0.72 -2.87 17.99
N ASN A 39 1.94 -3.16 17.54
CA ASN A 39 3.14 -2.39 17.86
C ASN A 39 3.33 -1.14 16.99
N GLY A 40 2.40 -0.86 16.06
CA GLY A 40 2.47 0.33 15.21
C GLY A 40 3.68 0.35 14.28
N TYR A 41 4.22 -0.80 13.87
CA TYR A 41 5.44 -0.84 13.03
C TYR A 41 5.28 -0.02 11.75
N MET A 42 4.16 -0.17 11.06
CA MET A 42 3.90 0.59 9.83
C MET A 42 3.71 2.08 10.09
N TYR A 43 3.10 2.45 11.22
CA TYR A 43 2.99 3.83 11.66
C TYR A 43 4.39 4.42 11.87
N ASN A 44 5.24 3.71 12.63
CA ASN A 44 6.59 4.15 12.93
C ASN A 44 7.46 4.22 11.68
N LYS A 45 7.37 3.23 10.79
CA LYS A 45 8.07 3.25 9.50
C LYS A 45 7.60 4.39 8.61
N ARG A 46 6.31 4.71 8.60
CA ARG A 46 5.78 5.79 7.76
C ARG A 46 6.13 7.18 8.30
N PHE A 47 6.21 7.37 9.61
CA PHE A 47 6.30 8.71 10.22
C PHE A 47 7.63 9.04 10.90
N TYR A 48 8.46 8.05 11.22
CA TYR A 48 9.73 8.24 11.93
C TYR A 48 10.96 7.69 11.20
N SER A 49 10.82 7.19 9.96
CA SER A 49 11.99 6.79 9.17
C SER A 49 12.79 8.02 8.72
N SER A 50 14.11 7.99 8.93
CA SER A 50 15.03 9.07 8.56
C SER A 50 15.08 9.35 7.05
N GLU A 51 14.71 8.37 6.25
CA GLU A 51 14.65 8.41 4.79
C GLU A 51 13.40 9.13 4.27
N ILE A 52 12.52 9.58 5.17
CA ILE A 52 11.33 10.38 4.86
C ILE A 52 11.55 11.80 5.41
N GLU A 53 11.58 12.78 4.50
CA GLU A 53 11.52 14.20 4.84
C GLU A 53 10.07 14.54 5.21
N THR A 54 9.85 14.67 6.51
CA THR A 54 8.56 15.02 7.12
C THR A 54 8.25 16.50 6.95
N ASP A 55 7.04 16.85 6.49
CA ASP A 55 6.64 18.25 6.31
C ASP A 55 6.12 18.85 7.62
N TYR A 56 6.86 19.80 8.16
CA TYR A 56 6.49 20.60 9.31
C TYR A 56 6.62 22.09 8.97
N SER A 57 5.72 22.89 9.52
CA SER A 57 5.82 24.35 9.52
C SER A 57 5.75 24.86 10.95
N MET A 58 6.50 25.93 11.22
CA MET A 58 6.51 26.63 12.49
C MET A 58 6.14 28.08 12.22
N ARG A 59 5.10 28.59 12.88
CA ARG A 59 4.68 30.00 12.76
C ARG A 59 4.47 30.62 14.11
N LYS A 60 4.75 31.93 14.22
CA LYS A 60 4.48 32.67 15.45
C LYS A 60 2.98 32.97 15.55
N ASN A 61 2.35 32.60 16.67
CA ASN A 61 0.99 33.01 16.98
C ASN A 61 1.00 34.50 17.36
N LYS A 62 0.39 35.34 16.52
CA LYS A 62 0.33 36.79 16.76
C LYS A 62 -0.77 37.19 17.75
N GLU A 63 -1.66 36.26 18.10
CA GLU A 63 -2.85 36.51 18.95
C GLU A 63 -2.63 36.15 20.42
N ALA A 64 -1.52 35.48 20.78
CA ALA A 64 -1.19 35.12 22.15
C ALA A 64 -0.42 36.27 22.84
N SER A 65 -1.15 37.24 23.38
CA SER A 65 -0.60 38.37 24.15
C SER A 65 -0.23 38.04 25.60
N SER A 66 -0.38 36.78 26.05
CA SER A 66 -0.27 36.44 27.48
C SER A 66 0.28 35.05 27.84
N SER A 67 0.91 34.31 26.91
CA SER A 67 1.61 33.06 27.25
C SER A 67 3.05 33.02 26.72
N PRO A 68 4.00 32.32 27.40
CA PRO A 68 5.42 32.35 27.04
C PRO A 68 5.78 31.69 25.69
N GLU A 69 4.84 31.05 25.00
CA GLU A 69 5.12 30.16 23.88
C GLU A 69 4.23 30.50 22.68
N GLY A 70 4.46 31.67 22.08
CA GLY A 70 3.77 32.14 20.89
C GLY A 70 4.15 31.42 19.60
N TRP A 71 4.42 30.11 19.60
CA TRP A 71 4.77 29.33 18.40
C TRP A 71 3.79 28.19 18.17
N VAL A 72 3.31 28.07 16.93
CA VAL A 72 2.44 26.99 16.46
C VAL A 72 3.25 26.10 15.53
N PHE A 73 3.26 24.81 15.84
CA PHE A 73 3.82 23.77 15.00
C PHE A 73 2.69 23.06 14.26
N GLU A 74 2.78 23.00 12.95
CA GLU A 74 1.78 22.34 12.09
C GLU A 74 2.47 21.31 11.21
N ARG A 75 2.01 20.06 11.30
CA ARG A 75 2.50 18.93 10.51
C ARG A 75 1.57 18.72 9.32
N THR A 76 2.11 18.46 8.13
CA THR A 76 1.29 18.17 6.94
C THR A 76 1.74 16.85 6.27
N PRO A 77 1.33 15.68 6.80
CA PRO A 77 1.87 14.37 6.39
C PRO A 77 1.65 14.02 4.92
N VAL A 78 0.65 14.63 4.28
CA VAL A 78 0.37 14.48 2.84
C VAL A 78 1.47 15.08 1.95
N LYS A 79 2.29 16.00 2.50
CA LYS A 79 3.42 16.62 1.80
C LYS A 79 4.76 15.93 2.05
N ASP A 80 4.78 14.88 2.88
CA ASP A 80 5.99 14.10 3.16
C ASP A 80 6.62 13.59 1.86
N LYS A 81 7.95 13.64 1.80
CA LYS A 81 8.74 13.24 0.62
C LYS A 81 9.84 12.30 1.05
N VAL A 82 10.45 11.65 0.07
CA VAL A 82 11.71 10.93 0.30
C VAL A 82 12.81 11.95 0.57
N TYR A 83 13.64 11.67 1.59
CA TYR A 83 14.74 12.53 1.97
C TYR A 83 15.69 12.77 0.80
N LYS A 84 15.88 14.05 0.47
CA LYS A 84 16.58 14.52 -0.73
C LYS A 84 18.05 14.12 -0.80
N ASP A 85 18.71 14.00 0.35
CA ASP A 85 20.17 13.77 0.44
C ASP A 85 20.55 12.28 0.52
N LEU A 86 19.60 11.37 0.26
CA LEU A 86 19.92 9.95 0.10
C LEU A 86 20.89 9.74 -1.07
N CYS A 87 21.90 8.88 -0.87
CA CYS A 87 22.95 8.62 -1.86
C CYS A 87 22.42 7.90 -3.10
N LYS A 88 22.04 8.65 -4.14
CA LYS A 88 21.52 8.12 -5.42
C LYS A 88 22.55 7.32 -6.23
N LYS A 89 23.84 7.43 -5.89
CA LYS A 89 24.93 6.82 -6.65
C LYS A 89 25.10 5.33 -6.33
N THR A 90 24.74 4.89 -5.13
CA THR A 90 24.87 3.47 -4.74
C THR A 90 23.58 2.68 -5.06
N PRO A 91 23.69 1.37 -5.36
CA PRO A 91 22.52 0.51 -5.52
C PRO A 91 21.61 0.52 -4.29
N ALA A 92 22.19 0.51 -3.09
CA ALA A 92 21.46 0.57 -1.82
C ALA A 92 20.65 1.87 -1.68
N GLY A 93 21.25 3.03 -1.99
CA GLY A 93 20.52 4.29 -1.90
C GLY A 93 19.41 4.41 -2.96
N LYS A 94 19.62 3.89 -4.17
CA LYS A 94 18.55 3.79 -5.18
C LYS A 94 17.40 2.91 -4.70
N TYR A 95 17.70 1.79 -4.04
CA TYR A 95 16.70 0.92 -3.44
C TYR A 95 15.91 1.64 -2.34
N LEU A 96 16.59 2.28 -1.38
CA LEU A 96 15.94 3.01 -0.29
C LEU A 96 15.02 4.11 -0.82
N ILE A 97 15.47 4.90 -1.80
CA ILE A 97 14.64 5.95 -2.42
C ILE A 97 13.37 5.36 -3.01
N ARG A 98 13.48 4.25 -3.77
CA ARG A 98 12.31 3.59 -4.38
C ARG A 98 11.39 3.01 -3.32
N TYR A 99 11.95 2.35 -2.31
CA TYR A 99 11.23 1.75 -1.20
C TYR A 99 10.41 2.80 -0.43
N HIS A 100 11.05 3.88 0.04
CA HIS A 100 10.35 4.91 0.81
C HIS A 100 9.37 5.73 -0.04
N ALA A 101 9.67 5.97 -1.33
CA ALA A 101 8.71 6.57 -2.24
C ALA A 101 7.45 5.71 -2.38
N GLN A 102 7.62 4.39 -2.48
CA GLN A 102 6.50 3.47 -2.58
C GLN A 102 5.74 3.38 -1.25
N LEU A 103 6.44 3.37 -0.11
CA LEU A 103 5.84 3.38 1.23
C LEU A 103 4.92 4.60 1.42
N ILE A 104 5.38 5.81 1.07
CA ILE A 104 4.58 7.05 1.15
C ILE A 104 3.34 6.97 0.26
N LYS A 105 3.47 6.40 -0.95
CA LYS A 105 2.36 6.24 -1.88
C LYS A 105 1.34 5.20 -1.40
N MET A 106 1.79 4.06 -0.89
CA MET A 106 0.91 2.98 -0.43
C MET A 106 0.22 3.30 0.89
N PHE A 107 0.88 4.08 1.74
CA PHE A 107 0.35 4.52 3.03
C PHE A 107 0.19 6.05 3.07
N PRO A 108 -0.76 6.60 2.29
CA PRO A 108 -1.10 8.02 2.38
C PRO A 108 -1.58 8.35 3.79
N SER A 109 -1.23 9.54 4.27
CA SER A 109 -1.69 10.04 5.55
C SER A 109 -2.09 11.49 5.36
N VAL A 110 -3.40 11.76 5.39
CA VAL A 110 -3.92 13.13 5.17
C VAL A 110 -3.91 13.90 6.49
N ASP A 111 -4.34 13.26 7.56
CA ASP A 111 -4.55 13.83 8.89
C ASP A 111 -3.53 13.34 9.94
N GLY A 112 -2.52 12.57 9.53
CA GLY A 112 -1.57 11.95 10.46
C GLY A 112 -1.96 10.55 10.91
N SER A 113 -3.13 10.04 10.50
CA SER A 113 -3.48 8.62 10.67
C SER A 113 -2.80 7.77 9.60
N LEU A 114 -2.46 6.52 9.95
CA LEU A 114 -1.98 5.56 8.97
C LEU A 114 -3.17 5.05 8.15
N SER A 115 -3.16 5.28 6.85
CA SER A 115 -4.23 4.84 5.95
C SER A 115 -3.64 4.24 4.68
N ILE A 116 -4.35 3.29 4.08
CA ILE A 116 -4.10 2.83 2.70
C ILE A 116 -4.99 3.58 1.69
N GLU A 117 -6.01 4.29 2.20
CA GLU A 117 -6.94 5.07 1.39
C GLU A 117 -6.32 6.39 1.02
N ALA A 118 -6.20 6.63 -0.28
CA ALA A 118 -5.74 7.90 -0.79
C ALA A 118 -6.93 8.68 -1.33
N GLY A 119 -7.02 9.97 -1.01
CA GLY A 119 -7.99 10.89 -1.62
C GLY A 119 -7.75 11.17 -3.11
N ARG A 120 -6.89 10.41 -3.79
CA ARG A 120 -6.55 10.58 -5.20
C ARG A 120 -7.22 9.48 -6.05
N PRO A 121 -7.67 9.81 -7.27
CA PRO A 121 -8.41 8.89 -8.13
C PRO A 121 -7.65 7.61 -8.48
N ASN A 122 -6.34 7.72 -8.68
CA ASN A 122 -5.46 6.63 -9.13
C ASN A 122 -4.91 5.76 -7.97
N ALA A 123 -5.61 5.70 -6.85
CA ALA A 123 -5.23 4.82 -5.73
C ALA A 123 -5.46 3.34 -6.08
N LEU A 124 -4.58 2.47 -5.60
CA LEU A 124 -4.74 1.02 -5.78
C LEU A 124 -6.05 0.52 -5.15
N THR A 125 -6.43 1.05 -3.98
CA THR A 125 -7.68 0.68 -3.31
C THR A 125 -8.91 1.05 -4.15
N ASN A 126 -8.91 2.21 -4.80
CA ASN A 126 -9.97 2.62 -5.72
C ASN A 126 -10.02 1.73 -6.97
N PHE A 127 -8.86 1.40 -7.53
CA PHE A 127 -8.76 0.47 -8.66
C PHE A 127 -9.35 -0.91 -8.31
N LEU A 128 -8.98 -1.49 -7.16
CA LEU A 128 -9.49 -2.80 -6.72
C LEU A 128 -11.00 -2.80 -6.44
N ARG A 129 -11.58 -1.64 -6.10
CA ARG A 129 -13.03 -1.49 -5.85
C ARG A 129 -13.83 -1.11 -7.10
N ALA A 130 -13.18 -0.74 -8.19
CA ALA A 130 -13.86 -0.37 -9.42
C ALA A 130 -14.72 -1.54 -9.94
N GLU A 131 -15.93 -1.26 -10.42
CA GLU A 131 -16.88 -2.32 -10.78
C GLU A 131 -16.36 -3.29 -11.86
N HIS A 132 -15.52 -2.80 -12.78
CA HIS A 132 -14.89 -3.66 -13.79
C HIS A 132 -13.73 -4.50 -13.27
N VAL A 133 -13.22 -4.24 -12.06
CA VAL A 133 -12.09 -4.95 -11.44
C VAL A 133 -12.51 -5.80 -10.25
N LYS A 134 -13.60 -5.43 -9.58
CA LYS A 134 -14.06 -6.01 -8.30
C LYS A 134 -14.15 -7.54 -8.31
N LYS A 135 -14.54 -8.15 -9.43
CA LYS A 135 -14.61 -9.62 -9.59
C LYS A 135 -13.23 -10.28 -9.57
N ASP A 136 -12.22 -9.59 -10.07
CA ASP A 136 -10.83 -10.05 -10.20
C ASP A 136 -9.91 -9.56 -9.08
N ALA A 137 -10.39 -8.60 -8.26
CA ALA A 137 -9.62 -8.01 -7.16
C ALA A 137 -9.00 -9.06 -6.22
N LYS A 138 -9.73 -10.15 -5.93
CA LYS A 138 -9.23 -11.26 -5.12
C LYS A 138 -8.00 -11.95 -5.74
N TYR A 139 -7.97 -12.12 -7.06
CA TYR A 139 -6.84 -12.75 -7.75
C TYR A 139 -5.64 -11.82 -7.80
N ILE A 140 -5.87 -10.51 -7.97
CA ILE A 140 -4.81 -9.49 -7.90
C ILE A 140 -4.18 -9.49 -6.52
N LEU A 141 -4.99 -9.46 -5.46
CA LEU A 141 -4.50 -9.50 -4.08
C LEU A 141 -3.77 -10.81 -3.76
N ALA A 142 -4.32 -11.96 -4.19
CA ALA A 142 -3.67 -13.25 -4.02
C ALA A 142 -2.32 -13.33 -4.74
N ALA A 143 -2.22 -12.79 -5.96
CA ALA A 143 -0.97 -12.76 -6.70
C ALA A 143 0.10 -11.88 -6.02
N LEU A 144 -0.29 -10.71 -5.49
CA LEU A 144 0.59 -9.87 -4.68
C LEU A 144 1.05 -10.57 -3.39
N LEU A 145 0.14 -11.28 -2.71
CA LEU A 145 0.44 -12.06 -1.51
C LEU A 145 1.48 -13.15 -1.81
N LEU A 146 1.26 -13.92 -2.86
CA LEU A 146 2.17 -14.99 -3.29
C LEU A 146 3.54 -14.44 -3.68
N LEU A 147 3.59 -13.30 -4.37
CA LEU A 147 4.86 -12.63 -4.69
C LEU A 147 5.65 -12.24 -3.43
N SER A 148 4.99 -11.78 -2.37
CA SER A 148 5.66 -11.47 -1.09
C SER A 148 6.17 -12.71 -0.34
N GLU A 149 5.62 -13.90 -0.60
CA GLU A 149 6.16 -15.17 -0.11
C GLU A 149 7.29 -15.72 -1.00
N GLY A 150 7.70 -14.99 -2.03
CA GLY A 150 8.74 -15.40 -2.97
C GLY A 150 8.25 -16.38 -4.06
N VAL A 151 6.94 -16.60 -4.18
CA VAL A 151 6.37 -17.38 -5.27
C VAL A 151 6.40 -16.55 -6.54
N ASP A 152 7.01 -17.12 -7.59
CA ASP A 152 7.22 -16.43 -8.85
C ASP A 152 5.95 -16.41 -9.73
N ILE A 153 5.18 -15.32 -9.63
CA ILE A 153 3.94 -15.11 -10.39
C ILE A 153 4.19 -14.22 -11.62
N GLU A 154 3.65 -14.61 -12.77
CA GLU A 154 3.72 -13.82 -14.01
C GLU A 154 2.65 -12.71 -14.00
N ILE A 155 2.99 -11.57 -13.40
CA ILE A 155 2.19 -10.33 -13.43
C ILE A 155 2.87 -9.34 -14.38
N ASP A 156 2.11 -8.78 -15.32
CA ASP A 156 2.61 -7.80 -16.28
C ASP A 156 1.57 -6.71 -16.56
N VAL A 157 2.04 -5.61 -17.16
CA VAL A 157 1.19 -4.56 -17.73
C VAL A 157 1.27 -4.67 -19.24
N ASP A 158 0.20 -5.17 -19.84
CA ASP A 158 0.08 -5.20 -21.30
C ASP A 158 -0.15 -3.77 -21.82
N LYS A 159 0.64 -3.41 -22.83
CA LYS A 159 0.66 -2.10 -23.49
C LYS A 159 0.33 -2.19 -24.98
N MET A 160 -0.06 -3.37 -25.48
CA MET A 160 -0.29 -3.60 -26.90
C MET A 160 -1.56 -2.91 -27.43
N GLY A 161 -2.51 -2.57 -26.56
CA GLY A 161 -3.75 -1.86 -26.92
C GLY A 161 -3.70 -0.35 -26.62
N GLU A 162 -4.75 0.37 -27.03
CA GLU A 162 -4.95 1.80 -26.68
C GLU A 162 -5.02 2.04 -25.17
N LYS A 163 -5.47 1.03 -24.40
CA LYS A 163 -5.53 1.04 -22.94
C LYS A 163 -4.50 0.07 -22.36
N LYS A 164 -3.92 0.45 -21.23
CA LYS A 164 -3.04 -0.42 -20.44
C LYS A 164 -3.88 -1.37 -19.59
N SER A 165 -3.52 -2.64 -19.57
CA SER A 165 -4.24 -3.65 -18.80
C SER A 165 -3.29 -4.43 -17.90
N LEU A 166 -3.74 -4.74 -16.68
CA LEU A 166 -3.04 -5.60 -15.74
C LEU A 166 -3.36 -7.05 -16.11
N VAL A 167 -2.33 -7.84 -16.37
CA VAL A 167 -2.47 -9.23 -16.80
C VAL A 167 -1.74 -10.16 -15.84
N ILE A 168 -2.41 -11.23 -15.42
CA ILE A 168 -1.83 -12.32 -14.64
C ILE A 168 -1.92 -13.59 -15.46
N LYS A 169 -0.77 -14.21 -15.74
CA LYS A 169 -0.65 -15.37 -16.64
C LYS A 169 -0.15 -16.61 -15.91
N SER A 170 -0.42 -17.77 -16.52
CA SER A 170 0.17 -19.04 -16.07
C SER A 170 1.57 -19.22 -16.63
N LYS A 171 2.53 -19.49 -15.75
CA LYS A 171 3.87 -19.95 -16.17
C LYS A 171 3.89 -21.37 -16.72
N LYS A 172 2.99 -22.24 -16.23
CA LYS A 172 2.92 -23.65 -16.65
C LYS A 172 2.18 -23.83 -17.98
N CYS A 173 1.11 -23.06 -18.18
CA CYS A 173 0.27 -23.17 -19.37
C CYS A 173 0.43 -21.93 -20.24
N LYS A 174 1.30 -22.00 -21.24
CA LYS A 174 1.58 -20.90 -22.17
C LYS A 174 0.26 -20.35 -22.75
N GLY A 175 0.04 -19.05 -22.61
CA GLY A 175 -1.16 -18.36 -23.13
C GLY A 175 -2.38 -18.39 -22.21
N ARG A 176 -2.37 -19.14 -21.10
CA ARG A 176 -3.47 -19.10 -20.12
C ARG A 176 -3.40 -17.80 -19.31
N VAL A 177 -4.46 -17.03 -19.37
CA VAL A 177 -4.63 -15.76 -18.64
C VAL A 177 -5.66 -15.96 -17.53
N PHE A 178 -5.30 -15.58 -16.30
CA PHE A 178 -6.19 -15.63 -15.14
C PHE A 178 -6.90 -14.31 -14.89
N VAL A 179 -6.18 -13.20 -15.10
CA VAL A 179 -6.71 -11.84 -14.95
C VAL A 179 -6.26 -11.04 -16.15
N ASN A 180 -7.19 -10.31 -16.75
CA ASN A 180 -6.90 -9.26 -17.72
C ASN A 180 -7.90 -8.14 -17.49
N VAL A 181 -7.46 -7.09 -16.78
CA VAL A 181 -8.33 -5.98 -16.41
C VAL A 181 -7.72 -4.66 -16.85
N ASP A 182 -8.54 -3.80 -17.44
CA ASP A 182 -8.10 -2.49 -17.85
C ASP A 182 -7.73 -1.64 -16.62
N MET A 183 -6.55 -1.02 -16.64
CA MET A 183 -6.05 -0.20 -15.54
C MET A 183 -6.72 1.18 -15.45
N HIS A 184 -7.64 1.51 -16.36
CA HIS A 184 -8.38 2.76 -16.28
C HIS A 184 -9.32 2.73 -15.07
N SER A 185 -9.19 3.69 -14.16
CA SER A 185 -10.17 3.94 -13.12
C SER A 185 -11.01 5.15 -13.55
N ALA A 186 -12.27 4.92 -13.97
CA ALA A 186 -13.23 6.02 -14.10
C ALA A 186 -13.39 6.64 -12.71
N TRP A 187 -13.06 7.93 -12.57
CA TRP A 187 -13.18 8.57 -11.26
C TRP A 187 -14.61 9.01 -11.09
N ILE A 188 -15.27 8.52 -10.05
CA ILE A 188 -16.55 9.05 -9.60
C ILE A 188 -16.23 9.92 -8.40
N ASP A 189 -16.50 11.22 -8.54
CA ASP A 189 -16.39 12.15 -7.43
C ASP A 189 -17.31 11.69 -6.29
N PRO A 190 -16.79 11.44 -5.07
CA PRO A 190 -17.60 10.92 -3.97
C PRO A 190 -18.63 11.91 -3.44
N VAL A 191 -18.46 13.21 -3.71
CA VAL A 191 -19.38 14.27 -3.32
C VAL A 191 -20.40 14.54 -4.42
N THR A 192 -19.99 14.50 -5.69
CA THR A 192 -20.86 14.89 -6.82
C THR A 192 -21.44 13.72 -7.62
N GLN A 193 -21.00 12.48 -7.38
CA GLN A 193 -21.34 11.26 -8.11
C GLN A 193 -21.14 11.33 -9.64
N LYS A 194 -20.40 12.34 -10.12
CA LYS A 194 -20.13 12.52 -11.55
C LYS A 194 -18.93 11.67 -11.96
N LYS A 195 -19.08 10.94 -13.07
CA LYS A 195 -17.98 10.26 -13.76
C LYS A 195 -17.09 11.30 -14.46
N LYS A 196 -15.78 11.18 -14.25
CA LYS A 196 -14.73 11.92 -14.95
C LYS A 196 -13.72 10.94 -15.52
#